data_AF-K1YWT8-F1
#
_entry.id   AF-K1YWT8-F1
#
_cell.length_a   1.000
_cell.length_b   1.000
_cell.length_c   1.000
_cell.angle_alpha   90.00
_cell.angle_beta   90.00
_cell.angle_gamma   90.00
#
_symmetry.space_group_name_H-M   'P 1'
#
loop_
_entity.id
_entity.type
_entity.pdbx_description
1 polymer ?
#
loop_
_entity_poly.entity_id
_entity_poly.type
_entity_poly.pdbx_seq_one_letter_code
_entity_poly.pdbx_strand_id
1 'polypeptide(L)'
;MILSHGTEEYREHKKKIIKYKFFNDPYEGGKDAIFGLDIHLMKLVNVFKAASRHYGTERRVILLHGPVGSSKSTITRLLKKGLETYSKTPEGALYTFTWLKNGESKELETIFGSTDKIKCPMHEDPLHLIPKNVRDVILDEINTKLPMDQQIVIEGDLCPSCRFIYNALFENYNGDWEKVISHI
;
A
#
# COMPACT_ATOMS: atom_id res chain seq x y z
N MET A 1 -1.35 -10.57 -0.66
CA MET A 1 -2.30 -10.88 -1.76
C MET A 1 -1.97 -12.14 -2.57
N ILE A 2 -1.00 -12.15 -3.51
CA ILE A 2 -0.78 -13.35 -4.37
C ILE A 2 -0.28 -14.52 -3.52
N LEU A 3 0.74 -14.27 -2.69
CA LEU A 3 1.37 -15.29 -1.85
C LEU A 3 0.45 -15.80 -0.73
N SER A 4 -0.58 -15.03 -0.33
CA SER A 4 -1.48 -15.44 0.76
C SER A 4 -2.35 -16.64 0.41
N HIS A 5 -2.46 -16.99 -0.88
CA HIS A 5 -3.17 -18.19 -1.35
C HIS A 5 -2.26 -19.42 -1.38
N GLY A 6 -0.96 -19.26 -1.10
CA GLY A 6 0.04 -20.32 -1.14
C GLY A 6 0.62 -20.61 -2.52
N THR A 7 1.66 -21.43 -2.53
CA THR A 7 2.40 -21.85 -3.73
C THR A 7 2.61 -23.36 -3.74
N GLU A 8 2.72 -23.93 -4.93
CA GLU A 8 3.10 -25.32 -5.15
C GLU A 8 4.37 -25.36 -5.99
N GLU A 9 5.28 -26.25 -5.64
CA GLU A 9 6.52 -26.44 -6.39
C GLU A 9 6.48 -27.77 -7.14
N TYR A 10 6.80 -27.72 -8.43
CA TYR A 10 6.95 -28.91 -9.25
C TYR A 10 8.15 -28.79 -10.20
N ARG A 11 8.58 -29.92 -10.76
CA ARG A 11 9.66 -29.99 -11.72
C ARG A 11 9.12 -30.32 -13.10
N GLU A 12 9.46 -29.49 -14.07
CA GLU A 12 9.16 -29.72 -15.49
C GLU A 12 10.45 -29.52 -16.28
N HIS A 13 10.82 -30.52 -17.09
CA HIS A 13 12.03 -30.47 -17.91
C HIS A 13 13.30 -30.06 -17.13
N LYS A 14 13.47 -30.63 -15.92
CA LYS A 14 14.56 -30.33 -14.95
C LYS A 14 14.57 -28.89 -14.40
N LYS A 15 13.56 -28.06 -14.72
CA LYS A 15 13.39 -26.73 -14.14
C LYS A 15 12.43 -26.79 -12.97
N LYS A 16 12.79 -26.10 -11.88
CA LYS A 16 11.93 -25.89 -10.72
C LYS A 16 10.95 -24.77 -11.05
N ILE A 17 9.65 -25.08 -11.03
CA ILE A 17 8.57 -24.14 -11.33
C ILE A 17 7.73 -23.95 -10.07
N ILE A 18 7.40 -22.69 -9.79
CA ILE A 18 6.53 -22.28 -8.69
C ILE A 18 5.18 -21.91 -9.28
N LYS A 19 4.17 -22.71 -8.95
CA LYS A 19 2.77 -22.43 -9.24
C LYS A 19 2.17 -21.59 -8.12
N TYR A 20 1.58 -20.46 -8.45
CA TYR A 20 0.88 -19.61 -7.47
C TYR A 20 -0.61 -19.97 -7.48
N LYS A 21 -1.12 -20.48 -6.35
CA LYS A 21 -2.53 -20.94 -6.24
C LYS A 21 -3.54 -19.83 -6.53
N PHE A 22 -3.15 -18.58 -6.32
CA PHE A 22 -3.90 -17.39 -6.71
C PHE A 22 -4.40 -17.42 -8.17
N PHE A 23 -3.60 -17.91 -9.11
CA PHE A 23 -3.99 -17.95 -10.54
C PHE A 23 -4.89 -19.13 -10.90
N ASN A 24 -5.22 -20.00 -9.95
CA ASN A 24 -6.26 -21.01 -10.10
C ASN A 24 -7.68 -20.45 -9.84
N ASP A 25 -7.81 -19.13 -9.67
CA ASP A 25 -9.07 -18.43 -9.37
C ASP A 25 -9.79 -18.96 -8.12
N PRO A 26 -9.25 -18.68 -6.92
CA PRO A 26 -9.84 -19.12 -5.66
C PRO A 26 -11.17 -18.44 -5.32
N TYR A 27 -11.61 -17.46 -6.12
CA TYR A 27 -12.78 -16.64 -5.84
C TYR A 27 -14.03 -17.16 -6.56
N GLU A 28 -13.90 -17.63 -7.81
CA GLU A 28 -15.02 -18.11 -8.63
C GLU A 28 -14.85 -19.59 -9.03
N GLY A 29 -14.17 -20.38 -8.19
CA GLY A 29 -14.08 -21.83 -8.37
C GLY A 29 -13.38 -22.24 -9.67
N GLY A 30 -12.36 -21.49 -10.10
CA GLY A 30 -11.58 -21.83 -11.28
C GLY A 30 -12.14 -21.33 -12.61
N LYS A 31 -13.22 -20.53 -12.62
CA LYS A 31 -13.82 -19.98 -13.85
C LYS A 31 -12.79 -19.27 -14.74
N ASP A 32 -11.85 -18.59 -14.10
CA ASP A 32 -10.77 -17.89 -14.78
C ASP A 32 -9.38 -18.43 -14.41
N ALA A 33 -9.32 -19.70 -14.02
CA ALA A 33 -8.05 -20.37 -13.78
C ALA A 33 -7.14 -20.30 -15.02
N ILE A 34 -5.87 -20.01 -14.77
CA ILE A 34 -4.85 -19.89 -15.81
C ILE A 34 -3.99 -21.14 -15.79
N PHE A 35 -3.85 -21.76 -16.96
CA PHE A 35 -3.08 -22.99 -17.15
C PHE A 35 -1.93 -22.77 -18.14
N GLY A 36 -0.81 -23.48 -17.94
CA GLY A 36 0.32 -23.50 -18.88
C GLY A 36 1.15 -22.22 -18.94
N LEU A 37 0.91 -21.26 -18.03
CA LEU A 37 1.64 -19.98 -17.99
C LEU A 37 2.51 -19.82 -16.74
N ASP A 38 2.73 -20.88 -15.97
CA ASP A 38 3.43 -20.83 -14.67
C ASP A 38 4.78 -20.11 -14.73
N ILE A 39 5.62 -20.42 -15.74
CA ILE A 39 6.92 -19.73 -15.92
C ILE A 39 6.75 -18.22 -16.18
N HIS A 40 5.73 -17.83 -16.94
CA HIS A 40 5.46 -16.43 -17.25
C HIS A 40 4.88 -15.71 -16.03
N LEU A 41 3.99 -16.36 -15.29
CA LEU A 41 3.43 -15.88 -14.03
C LEU A 41 4.52 -15.73 -12.96
N MET A 42 5.51 -16.64 -12.90
CA MET A 42 6.68 -16.48 -12.05
C MET A 42 7.46 -15.21 -12.37
N LYS A 43 7.71 -14.94 -13.65
CA LYS A 43 8.39 -13.69 -14.06
C LYS A 43 7.58 -12.47 -13.63
N LEU A 44 6.26 -12.48 -13.84
CA LEU A 44 5.37 -11.40 -13.43
C LEU A 44 5.39 -11.19 -11.91
N VAL A 45 5.26 -12.26 -11.12
CA VAL A 45 5.29 -12.17 -9.65
C VAL A 45 6.66 -11.71 -9.16
N ASN A 46 7.76 -12.09 -9.83
CA ASN A 46 9.09 -11.58 -9.50
C ASN A 46 9.21 -10.08 -9.76
N VAL A 47 8.57 -9.53 -10.79
CA VAL A 47 8.48 -8.08 -11.00
C VAL A 47 7.75 -7.43 -9.82
N PHE A 48 6.63 -7.98 -9.36
CA PHE A 48 5.93 -7.45 -8.20
C PHE A 48 6.76 -7.53 -6.91
N LYS A 49 7.49 -8.63 -6.69
CA LYS A 49 8.41 -8.77 -5.55
C LYS A 49 9.55 -7.76 -5.59
N ALA A 50 10.07 -7.46 -6.78
CA ALA A 50 11.11 -6.45 -6.93
C ALA A 50 10.54 -5.03 -6.70
N ALA A 51 9.32 -4.77 -7.17
CA ALA A 51 8.63 -3.50 -6.93
C ALA A 51 8.31 -3.28 -5.45
N SER A 52 7.86 -4.30 -4.72
CA SER A 52 7.60 -4.20 -3.28
C SER A 52 8.86 -3.99 -2.42
N ARG A 53 10.05 -4.14 -3.02
CA ARG A 53 11.35 -3.94 -2.37
C ARG A 53 12.05 -2.66 -2.82
N HIS A 54 11.34 -1.80 -3.57
CA HIS A 54 11.88 -0.54 -4.09
C HIS A 54 13.17 -0.72 -4.92
N TYR A 55 13.29 -1.82 -5.67
CA TYR A 55 14.44 -2.06 -6.55
C TYR A 55 14.34 -1.32 -7.90
N GLY A 56 13.55 -0.24 -7.99
CA GLY A 56 13.37 0.60 -9.18
C GLY A 56 12.36 0.06 -10.19
N THR A 57 11.71 -1.07 -9.89
CA THR A 57 10.66 -1.67 -10.72
C THR A 57 9.26 -1.13 -10.42
N GLU A 58 9.09 -0.45 -9.29
CA GLU A 58 7.81 0.13 -8.83
C GLU A 58 7.29 1.25 -9.73
N ARG A 59 8.17 1.93 -10.47
CA ARG A 59 7.81 3.01 -11.41
C ARG A 59 7.64 2.55 -12.86
N ARG A 60 7.67 1.24 -13.13
CA ARG A 60 7.67 0.70 -14.50
C ARG A 60 6.27 0.29 -14.96
N VAL A 61 5.97 0.57 -16.22
CA VAL A 61 4.76 0.07 -16.88
C VAL A 61 4.98 -1.39 -17.29
N ILE A 62 4.11 -2.30 -16.84
CA ILE A 62 4.14 -3.70 -17.24
C ILE A 62 3.23 -3.89 -18.46
N LEU A 63 3.82 -4.24 -19.60
CA LEU A 63 3.07 -4.56 -20.82
C LEU A 63 2.90 -6.07 -20.96
N LEU A 64 1.66 -6.56 -20.85
CA LEU A 64 1.32 -7.95 -21.17
C LEU A 64 1.05 -8.06 -22.67
N HIS A 65 1.95 -8.69 -23.42
CA HIS A 65 1.80 -8.93 -24.86
C HIS A 65 1.82 -10.44 -25.17
N GLY A 66 1.19 -10.83 -26.29
CA GLY A 66 1.12 -12.22 -26.72
C GLY A 66 -0.05 -12.48 -27.67
N PRO A 67 -0.18 -13.69 -28.24
CA PRO A 67 -1.25 -14.06 -29.16
C PRO A 67 -2.67 -13.87 -28.59
N VAL A 68 -3.67 -13.78 -29.46
CA VAL A 68 -5.08 -13.76 -29.01
C VAL A 68 -5.38 -15.04 -28.20
N GLY A 69 -6.15 -14.91 -27.12
CA GLY A 69 -6.46 -16.03 -26.24
C GLY A 69 -5.38 -16.40 -25.20
N SER A 70 -4.27 -15.64 -25.10
CA SER A 70 -3.17 -15.94 -24.16
C SER A 70 -3.40 -15.45 -22.71
N SER A 71 -4.64 -15.47 -22.22
CA SER A 71 -5.03 -15.12 -20.83
C SER A 71 -4.59 -13.75 -20.28
N LYS A 72 -4.17 -12.79 -21.13
CA LYS A 72 -3.72 -11.45 -20.70
C LYS A 72 -4.78 -10.71 -19.87
N SER A 73 -5.99 -10.60 -20.41
CA SER A 73 -7.12 -9.95 -19.72
C SER A 73 -7.55 -10.74 -18.48
N THR A 74 -7.43 -12.07 -18.52
CA THR A 74 -7.71 -12.97 -17.39
C THR A 74 -6.78 -12.70 -16.22
N ILE A 75 -5.46 -12.57 -16.47
CA ILE A 75 -4.45 -12.19 -15.47
C ILE A 75 -4.86 -10.86 -14.81
N THR A 76 -5.11 -9.83 -15.62
CA THR A 76 -5.48 -8.50 -15.12
C THR A 76 -6.77 -8.54 -14.29
N ARG A 77 -7.78 -9.31 -14.72
CA ARG A 77 -9.04 -9.43 -14.01
C ARG A 77 -8.88 -10.18 -12.67
N LEU A 78 -8.08 -11.25 -12.63
CA LEU A 78 -7.74 -11.93 -11.38
C LEU A 78 -6.98 -11.01 -10.42
N LEU A 79 -6.01 -10.24 -10.91
CA LEU A 79 -5.28 -9.26 -10.08
C LEU A 79 -6.23 -8.20 -9.49
N LYS A 80 -7.17 -7.67 -10.27
CA LYS A 80 -8.18 -6.72 -9.79
C LYS A 80 -9.05 -7.31 -8.68
N LYS A 81 -9.61 -8.51 -8.91
CA LYS A 81 -10.43 -9.23 -7.93
C LYS A 81 -9.66 -9.58 -6.67
N GLY A 82 -8.41 -10.01 -6.85
CA GLY A 82 -7.50 -10.32 -5.77
C GLY A 82 -7.24 -9.11 -4.89
N LEU A 83 -7.01 -7.95 -5.50
CA LEU A 83 -6.74 -6.71 -4.77
C LEU A 83 -7.97 -6.27 -3.99
N GLU A 84 -9.15 -6.29 -4.63
CA GLU A 84 -10.42 -5.93 -3.98
C GLU A 84 -10.77 -6.86 -2.81
N THR A 85 -10.53 -8.16 -2.96
CA THR A 85 -10.79 -9.12 -1.89
C THR A 85 -9.78 -8.97 -0.77
N TYR A 86 -8.49 -8.85 -1.11
CA TYR A 86 -7.42 -8.72 -0.12
C TYR A 86 -7.53 -7.42 0.68
N SER A 87 -7.95 -6.31 0.07
CA SER A 87 -8.17 -5.04 0.79
C SER A 87 -9.29 -5.10 1.83
N LYS A 88 -10.15 -6.14 1.80
CA LYS A 88 -11.20 -6.39 2.79
C LYS A 88 -10.73 -7.31 3.93
N THR A 89 -9.49 -7.81 3.87
CA THR A 89 -8.89 -8.65 4.93
C THR A 89 -8.08 -7.82 5.91
N PRO A 90 -7.91 -8.25 7.16
CA PRO A 90 -7.03 -7.58 8.12
C PRO A 90 -5.59 -7.38 7.60
N GLU A 91 -5.04 -8.38 6.91
CA GLU A 91 -3.67 -8.37 6.38
C GLU A 91 -3.51 -7.45 5.15
N GLY A 92 -4.61 -7.01 4.55
CA GLY A 92 -4.64 -6.07 3.44
C GLY A 92 -5.23 -4.71 3.80
N ALA A 93 -5.48 -4.46 5.09
CA ALA A 93 -5.98 -3.19 5.56
C ALA A 93 -4.98 -2.07 5.28
N LEU A 94 -5.49 -0.95 4.77
CA LEU A 94 -4.75 0.29 4.64
C LEU A 94 -5.34 1.31 5.61
N TYR A 95 -4.48 2.12 6.19
CA TYR A 95 -4.84 3.14 7.15
C TYR A 95 -4.67 4.53 6.54
N THR A 96 -5.55 5.44 6.93
CA THR A 96 -5.51 6.87 6.63
C THR A 96 -6.02 7.61 7.87
N PHE A 97 -5.85 8.92 7.90
CA PHE A 97 -6.29 9.75 9.01
C PHE A 97 -7.36 10.77 8.60
N THR A 98 -8.05 11.31 9.60
CA THR A 98 -9.03 12.39 9.49
C THR A 98 -8.69 13.43 10.55
N TRP A 99 -8.65 14.70 10.18
CA TRP A 99 -8.46 15.78 11.14
C TRP A 99 -9.76 16.05 11.89
N LEU A 100 -9.70 16.23 13.20
CA LEU A 100 -10.81 16.48 14.11
C LEU A 100 -10.63 17.85 14.78
N LYS A 101 -11.68 18.68 14.82
CA LYS A 101 -11.61 20.04 15.35
C LYS A 101 -11.37 20.10 16.87
N ASN A 102 -11.73 19.05 17.62
CA ASN A 102 -11.43 18.84 19.07
C ASN A 102 -11.45 20.09 19.98
N GLY A 103 -12.48 20.93 19.83
CA GLY A 103 -12.70 22.10 20.68
C GLY A 103 -13.33 23.28 19.95
N GLU A 104 -13.65 24.31 20.72
CA GLU A 104 -14.22 25.57 20.23
C GLU A 104 -13.25 26.71 20.56
N SER A 105 -12.20 26.85 19.74
CA SER A 105 -11.30 28.00 19.78
C SER A 105 -11.39 28.77 18.47
N LYS A 106 -11.15 30.08 18.53
CA LYS A 106 -11.23 30.99 17.37
C LYS A 106 -10.17 30.64 16.31
N GLU A 107 -9.04 30.12 16.77
CA GLU A 107 -7.95 29.61 15.94
C GLU A 107 -8.37 28.32 15.23
N LEU A 108 -9.02 27.38 15.94
CA LEU A 108 -9.56 26.16 15.36
C LEU A 108 -10.68 26.43 14.35
N GLU A 109 -11.53 27.44 14.59
CA GLU A 109 -12.50 27.92 13.60
C GLU A 109 -11.83 28.45 12.33
N THR A 110 -10.66 29.08 12.45
CA THR A 110 -9.92 29.57 11.28
C THR A 110 -9.33 28.41 10.46
N ILE A 111 -8.90 27.34 11.12
CA ILE A 111 -8.27 26.17 10.48
C ILE A 111 -9.32 25.24 9.86
N PHE A 112 -10.37 24.90 10.60
CA PHE A 112 -11.38 23.91 10.21
C PHE A 112 -12.64 24.53 9.60
N GLY A 113 -12.80 25.85 9.72
CA GLY A 113 -14.03 26.54 9.34
C GLY A 113 -15.22 26.05 10.15
N SER A 114 -16.32 25.82 9.42
CA SER A 114 -17.58 25.30 9.95
C SER A 114 -17.63 23.77 10.09
N THR A 115 -16.55 23.05 9.76
CA THR A 115 -16.55 21.58 9.79
C THR A 115 -15.85 21.03 11.03
N ASP A 116 -16.44 20.01 11.65
CA ASP A 116 -15.82 19.36 12.83
C ASP A 116 -14.76 18.32 12.44
N LYS A 117 -14.77 17.88 11.18
CA LYS A 117 -13.85 16.86 10.67
C LYS A 117 -13.48 17.09 9.21
N ILE A 118 -12.20 16.94 8.89
CA ILE A 118 -11.66 17.05 7.53
C ILE A 118 -10.90 15.77 7.21
N LYS A 119 -11.46 14.94 6.32
CA LYS A 119 -10.79 13.72 5.85
C LYS A 119 -9.59 14.08 4.98
N CYS A 120 -8.50 13.31 5.06
CA CYS A 120 -7.41 13.46 4.10
C CYS A 120 -7.93 13.18 2.67
N PRO A 121 -7.84 14.15 1.74
CA PRO A 121 -8.37 13.98 0.38
C PRO A 121 -7.59 12.96 -0.45
N MET A 122 -6.31 12.73 -0.09
CA MET A 122 -5.41 11.82 -0.79
C MET A 122 -5.31 10.44 -0.13
N HIS A 123 -6.05 10.20 0.95
CA HIS A 123 -5.99 8.96 1.74
C HIS A 123 -4.55 8.55 2.08
N GLU A 124 -3.77 9.52 2.58
CA GLU A 124 -2.33 9.37 2.81
C GLU A 124 -2.00 8.45 3.98
N ASP A 125 -0.78 7.93 3.95
CA ASP A 125 -0.22 7.12 5.03
C ASP A 125 -0.10 7.97 6.31
N PRO A 126 -0.67 7.51 7.46
CA PRO A 126 -0.53 8.17 8.74
C PRO A 126 0.93 8.43 9.17
N LEU A 127 1.89 7.64 8.68
CA LEU A 127 3.31 7.84 8.96
C LEU A 127 3.85 9.18 8.44
N HIS A 128 3.15 9.84 7.50
CA HIS A 128 3.49 11.20 7.06
C HIS A 128 3.32 12.25 8.17
N LEU A 129 2.52 11.98 9.21
CA LEU A 129 2.32 12.88 10.36
C LEU A 129 3.55 12.96 11.27
N ILE A 130 4.47 12.01 11.15
CA ILE A 130 5.73 11.99 11.92
C ILE A 130 6.63 13.13 11.40
N PRO A 131 7.19 13.98 12.29
CA PRO A 131 8.08 15.07 11.89
C PRO A 131 9.34 14.57 11.19
N LYS A 132 9.76 15.26 10.12
CA LYS A 132 10.88 14.84 9.27
C LYS A 132 12.19 14.58 10.03
N ASN A 133 12.48 15.40 11.04
CA ASN A 133 13.71 15.32 11.83
C ASN A 133 13.79 14.07 12.72
N VAL A 134 12.66 13.40 12.99
CA VAL A 134 12.63 12.16 13.79
C VAL A 134 12.27 10.91 12.98
N ARG A 135 11.84 11.07 11.72
CA ARG A 135 11.48 9.94 10.86
C ARG A 135 12.60 8.92 10.73
N ASP A 136 13.83 9.36 10.45
CA ASP A 136 14.97 8.47 10.25
C ASP A 136 15.26 7.63 11.50
N VAL A 137 15.25 8.26 12.67
CA VAL A 137 15.48 7.60 13.97
C VAL A 137 14.40 6.54 14.25
N ILE A 138 13.13 6.89 14.04
CA ILE A 138 12.00 5.98 14.26
C ILE A 138 12.04 4.81 13.26
N LEU A 139 12.31 5.11 11.98
CA LEU A 139 12.38 4.10 10.93
C LEU A 139 13.53 3.13 11.17
N ASP A 140 14.70 3.59 11.59
CA ASP A 140 15.83 2.72 11.91
C ASP A 140 15.49 1.76 13.05
N GLU A 141 14.81 2.24 14.10
CA GLU A 141 14.41 1.40 15.22
C GLU A 141 13.37 0.34 14.82
N ILE A 142 12.38 0.74 14.01
CA ILE A 142 11.35 -0.18 13.50
C ILE A 142 11.98 -1.20 12.55
N ASN A 143 12.79 -0.75 11.60
CA ASN A 143 13.38 -1.59 10.56
C ASN A 143 14.44 -2.56 11.09
N THR A 144 15.06 -2.28 12.24
CA THR A 144 15.96 -3.23 12.92
C THR A 144 15.22 -4.51 13.35
N LYS A 145 13.91 -4.41 13.64
CA LYS A 145 13.07 -5.54 14.05
C LYS A 145 12.46 -6.29 12.87
N LEU A 146 12.57 -5.74 11.66
CA LEU A 146 11.93 -6.27 10.46
C LEU A 146 12.94 -7.00 9.57
N PRO A 147 12.54 -8.08 8.88
CA PRO A 147 13.32 -8.65 7.80
C PRO A 147 13.67 -7.61 6.74
N MET A 148 14.83 -7.77 6.09
CA MET A 148 15.29 -6.85 5.04
C MET A 148 14.26 -6.65 3.92
N ASP A 149 13.45 -7.67 3.62
CA ASP A 149 12.42 -7.60 2.57
C ASP A 149 11.07 -7.05 3.03
N GLN A 150 10.98 -6.58 4.28
CA GLN A 150 9.79 -5.99 4.90
C GLN A 150 10.07 -4.65 5.57
N GLN A 151 11.24 -4.05 5.31
CA GLN A 151 11.57 -2.74 5.85
C GLN A 151 10.58 -1.67 5.34
N ILE A 152 10.14 -0.82 6.25
CA ILE A 152 9.22 0.26 6.01
C ILE A 152 10.00 1.46 5.47
N VAL A 153 9.48 2.05 4.41
CA VAL A 153 10.00 3.26 3.80
C VAL A 153 8.86 4.27 3.71
N ILE A 154 9.09 5.47 4.22
CA ILE A 154 8.12 6.57 4.09
C ILE A 154 8.50 7.39 2.86
N GLU A 155 7.71 7.28 1.80
CA GLU A 155 7.89 8.09 0.58
C GLU A 155 6.99 9.33 0.61
N GLY A 156 7.56 10.48 0.24
CA GLY A 156 6.81 11.73 0.13
C GLY A 156 6.52 12.43 1.45
N ASP A 157 5.53 13.32 1.41
CA ASP A 157 5.10 14.17 2.52
C ASP A 157 3.60 14.40 2.45
N LEU A 158 3.03 14.90 3.55
CA LEU A 158 1.64 15.35 3.63
C LEU A 158 1.24 16.19 2.40
N CYS A 159 0.05 15.91 1.88
CA CYS A 159 -0.56 16.61 0.77
C CYS A 159 -0.80 18.08 1.13
N PRO A 160 -1.00 18.98 0.15
CA PRO A 160 -1.11 20.40 0.41
C PRO A 160 -2.17 20.77 1.46
N SER A 161 -3.32 20.08 1.44
CA SER A 161 -4.41 20.31 2.41
C SER A 161 -4.02 19.87 3.83
N CYS A 162 -3.54 18.63 4.00
CA CYS A 162 -3.14 18.13 5.33
C CYS A 162 -1.91 18.85 5.88
N ARG A 163 -0.98 19.27 5.01
CA ARG A 163 0.18 20.08 5.39
C ARG A 163 -0.22 21.45 5.91
N PHE A 164 -1.21 22.10 5.29
CA PHE A 164 -1.73 23.38 5.77
C PHE A 164 -2.32 23.24 7.18
N ILE A 165 -3.18 22.24 7.40
CA ILE A 165 -3.79 21.97 8.72
C ILE A 165 -2.70 21.65 9.75
N TYR A 166 -1.77 20.76 9.41
CA TYR A 166 -0.65 20.39 10.28
C TYR A 166 0.15 21.62 10.71
N ASN A 167 0.57 22.47 9.77
CA ASN A 167 1.37 23.66 10.07
C ASN A 167 0.59 24.67 10.92
N ALA A 168 -0.68 24.91 10.61
CA ALA A 168 -1.51 25.84 11.37
C ALA A 168 -1.74 25.37 12.81
N LEU A 169 -1.96 24.06 13.02
CA LEU A 169 -2.04 23.48 14.36
C LEU A 169 -0.70 23.54 15.08
N PHE A 170 0.40 23.26 14.38
CA PHE A 170 1.74 23.29 14.95
C PHE A 170 2.12 24.70 15.42
N GLU A 171 1.78 25.75 14.65
CA GLU A 171 1.94 27.14 15.05
C GLU A 171 1.04 27.50 16.25
N ASN A 172 -0.25 27.11 16.21
CA ASN A 172 -1.19 27.38 17.29
C ASN A 172 -0.75 26.77 18.63
N TYR A 173 -0.13 25.60 18.61
CA TYR A 173 0.37 24.92 19.80
C TYR A 173 1.85 25.19 20.12
N ASN A 174 2.45 26.23 19.53
CA ASN A 174 3.86 26.61 19.76
C ASN A 174 4.86 25.44 19.56
N GLY A 175 4.59 24.58 18.58
CA GLY A 175 5.44 23.43 18.22
C GLY A 175 5.21 22.16 19.02
N ASP A 176 4.14 22.08 19.83
CA ASP A 176 3.76 20.88 20.57
C ASP A 176 3.10 19.85 19.64
N TRP A 177 3.90 18.90 19.14
CA TRP A 177 3.45 17.87 18.20
C TRP A 177 2.38 16.93 18.80
N GLU A 178 2.44 16.63 20.10
CA GLU A 178 1.45 15.75 20.74
C GLU A 178 0.05 16.34 20.66
N LYS A 179 -0.06 17.67 20.86
CA LYS A 179 -1.34 18.37 20.68
C LYS A 179 -1.80 18.35 19.24
N VAL A 180 -0.91 18.49 18.25
CA VAL A 180 -1.30 18.37 16.83
C VAL A 180 -1.88 16.98 16.53
N ILE A 181 -1.24 15.93 17.01
CA ILE A 181 -1.72 14.54 16.80
C ILE A 181 -3.02 14.25 17.55
N SER A 182 -3.31 14.97 18.64
CA SER A 182 -4.60 14.84 19.31
C SER A 182 -5.80 15.20 18.41
N HIS A 183 -5.57 15.87 17.28
CA HIS A 183 -6.58 16.19 16.25
C HIS A 183 -6.73 15.11 15.17
N ILE A 184 -6.29 13.87 15.39
CA ILE A 184 -6.38 12.75 14.43
C ILE A 184 -7.28 11.65 15.01
#